data_AF-A0A239IJK3-F1
#
_entry.id   AF-A0A239IJK3-F1
#
_cell.length_a   1.000
_cell.length_b   1.000
_cell.length_c   1.000
_cell.angle_alpha   90.00
_cell.angle_beta   90.00
_cell.angle_gamma   90.00
#
_symmetry.space_group_name_H-M   'P 1'
#
loop_
_entity.id
_entity.type
_entity.pdbx_description
1 polymer ?
#
loop_
_entity_poly.entity_id
_entity_poly.type
_entity_poly.pdbx_seq_one_letter_code
_entity_poly.pdbx_strand_id
1 'polypeptide(L)'
;MGRVAFVLFLVFFIPIRIHHVFQDPQVGEGFKFLHAIFAGMVSVPTLITVFTISASVEIAGRLRGGKGMLGWVKALPWHNPMMLAITFSFILLGIGGVGGIINMSNLLDFTVHNTQWITGHFQLIFGRASIMHCIIAYDLWPH
;
A
#
# COMPACT_ATOMS: atom_id res chain seq x y z
N MET A 1 -6.05 14.76 -4.85
CA MET A 1 -5.21 13.78 -5.58
C MET A 1 -5.85 12.39 -5.76
N GLY A 2 -6.91 12.01 -5.02
CA GLY A 2 -7.49 10.65 -5.12
C GLY A 2 -7.88 10.20 -6.53
N ARG A 3 -8.51 11.08 -7.33
CA ARG A 3 -8.86 10.76 -8.73
C ARG A 3 -7.64 10.47 -9.59
N VAL A 4 -6.55 11.23 -9.42
CA VAL A 4 -5.29 11.03 -10.13
C VAL A 4 -4.67 9.69 -9.74
N ALA A 5 -4.59 9.39 -8.44
CA ALA A 5 -4.06 8.12 -7.96
C ALA A 5 -4.87 6.92 -8.51
N PHE A 6 -6.19 7.04 -8.56
CA PHE A 6 -7.06 5.99 -9.11
C PHE A 6 -6.84 5.77 -10.62
N VAL A 7 -6.76 6.84 -11.42
CA VAL A 7 -6.50 6.72 -12.86
C VAL A 7 -5.11 6.14 -13.12
N LEU A 8 -4.08 6.60 -12.40
CA LEU A 8 -2.73 6.05 -12.51
C LEU A 8 -2.69 4.56 -12.14
N PHE A 9 -3.43 4.15 -11.11
CA PHE A 9 -3.57 2.74 -10.76
C PHE A 9 -4.16 1.95 -11.94
N LEU A 10 -5.28 2.39 -12.52
CA LEU A 10 -5.91 1.71 -13.66
C LEU A 10 -4.96 1.55 -14.86
N VAL A 11 -4.18 2.59 -15.17
CA VAL A 11 -3.24 2.57 -16.29
C VAL A 11 -2.09 1.60 -16.04
N PHE A 12 -1.46 1.68 -14.86
CA PHE A 12 -0.27 0.88 -14.57
C PHE A 12 -0.57 -0.56 -14.15
N PHE A 13 -1.80 -0.91 -13.72
CA PHE A 13 -2.10 -2.28 -13.30
C PHE A 13 -2.15 -3.30 -14.46
N ILE A 14 -2.44 -2.87 -15.68
CA ILE A 14 -2.67 -3.78 -16.81
C ILE A 14 -1.36 -4.49 -17.27
N PRO A 15 -0.24 -3.79 -17.53
CA PRO A 15 0.95 -4.39 -18.12
C PRO A 15 1.97 -4.93 -17.10
N ILE A 16 1.54 -5.56 -15.99
CA ILE A 16 2.50 -5.94 -14.92
C ILE A 16 2.69 -7.44 -14.70
N ARG A 17 1.84 -8.30 -15.27
CA ARG A 17 1.75 -9.74 -14.93
C ARG A 17 3.11 -10.48 -14.89
N ILE A 18 4.07 -10.10 -15.74
CA ILE A 18 5.37 -10.77 -15.87
C ILE A 18 6.19 -10.74 -14.57
N HIS A 19 5.93 -9.83 -13.63
CA HIS A 19 6.63 -9.84 -12.34
C HIS A 19 6.40 -11.10 -11.50
N HIS A 20 5.39 -11.91 -11.82
CA HIS A 20 5.16 -13.21 -11.17
C HIS A 20 5.97 -14.36 -11.79
N VAL A 21 6.58 -14.13 -12.95
CA VAL A 21 7.28 -15.14 -13.75
C VAL A 21 8.69 -14.67 -14.12
N PHE A 22 9.31 -13.88 -13.24
CA PHE A 22 10.71 -13.46 -13.41
C PHE A 22 11.67 -14.65 -13.46
N GLN A 23 11.34 -15.73 -12.77
CA GLN A 23 12.14 -16.95 -12.73
C GLN A 23 11.86 -17.91 -13.90
N ASP A 24 10.87 -17.61 -14.75
CA ASP A 24 10.51 -18.50 -15.86
C ASP A 24 11.53 -18.36 -17.00
N PRO A 25 12.15 -19.48 -17.45
CA PRO A 25 13.14 -19.44 -18.53
C PRO A 25 12.53 -19.16 -19.91
N GLN A 26 11.21 -19.32 -20.06
CA GLN A 26 10.49 -19.10 -21.32
C GLN A 26 10.21 -17.62 -21.61
N VAL A 27 10.44 -16.73 -20.64
CA VAL A 27 10.23 -15.29 -20.80
C VAL A 27 11.55 -14.60 -21.06
N GLY A 28 11.64 -13.83 -22.14
CA GLY A 28 12.86 -13.09 -22.48
C GLY A 28 13.20 -12.00 -21.45
N GLU A 29 14.48 -11.83 -21.14
CA GLU A 29 14.97 -10.87 -20.13
C GLU A 29 14.56 -9.42 -20.42
N GLY A 30 14.50 -9.02 -21.70
CA GLY A 30 14.01 -7.69 -22.08
C GLY A 30 12.56 -7.43 -21.67
N PHE A 31 11.68 -8.44 -21.76
CA PHE A 31 10.29 -8.32 -21.31
C PHE A 31 10.21 -8.28 -19.78
N LYS A 32 11.01 -9.10 -19.07
CA LYS A 32 11.09 -9.06 -17.61
C LYS A 32 11.50 -7.67 -17.11
N PHE A 33 12.53 -7.08 -17.70
CA PHE A 33 12.99 -5.73 -17.36
C PHE A 33 11.91 -4.67 -17.60
N LEU A 34 11.28 -4.67 -18.78
CA LEU A 34 10.24 -3.69 -19.11
C LEU A 34 9.04 -3.79 -18.15
N HIS A 35 8.60 -5.00 -17.85
CA HIS A 35 7.49 -5.22 -16.93
C HIS A 35 7.87 -4.93 -15.47
N ALA A 36 9.13 -5.08 -15.07
CA ALA A 36 9.61 -4.63 -13.76
C ALA A 36 9.47 -3.11 -13.59
N ILE A 37 9.76 -2.33 -14.65
CA ILE A 37 9.55 -0.87 -14.64
C ILE A 37 8.06 -0.57 -14.46
N PHE A 38 7.17 -1.18 -15.27
CA PHE A 38 5.73 -0.93 -15.16
C PHE A 38 5.15 -1.37 -13.82
N ALA A 39 5.57 -2.51 -13.29
CA ALA A 39 5.20 -2.95 -11.95
C ALA A 39 5.66 -1.94 -10.90
N GLY A 40 6.91 -1.47 -11.00
CA GLY A 40 7.45 -0.38 -10.19
C GLY A 40 6.60 0.89 -10.23
N MET A 41 6.06 1.26 -11.40
CA MET A 41 5.20 2.44 -11.56
C MET A 41 3.88 2.36 -10.78
N VAL A 42 3.42 1.17 -10.37
CA VAL A 42 2.26 1.01 -9.47
C VAL A 42 2.55 1.57 -8.06
N SER A 43 3.82 1.73 -7.68
CA SER A 43 4.19 2.41 -6.43
C SER A 43 3.84 3.90 -6.46
N VAL A 44 3.82 4.56 -7.62
CA VAL A 44 3.54 6.00 -7.76
C VAL A 44 2.14 6.37 -7.24
N PRO A 45 1.02 5.79 -7.73
CA PRO A 45 -0.30 6.09 -7.17
C PRO A 45 -0.41 5.73 -5.68
N THR A 46 0.30 4.70 -5.23
CA THR A 46 0.34 4.31 -3.82
C THR A 46 1.02 5.38 -2.96
N LEU A 47 2.17 5.89 -3.38
CA LEU A 47 2.89 6.96 -2.68
C LEU A 47 2.12 8.28 -2.67
N ILE A 48 1.45 8.62 -3.77
CA ILE A 48 0.54 9.77 -3.82
C ILE A 48 -0.59 9.60 -2.80
N THR A 49 -1.17 8.41 -2.71
CA THR A 49 -2.24 8.09 -1.75
C THR A 49 -1.75 8.20 -0.31
N VAL A 50 -0.59 7.60 -0.01
CA VAL A 50 0.03 7.66 1.33
C VAL A 50 0.27 9.10 1.73
N PHE A 51 0.93 9.89 0.88
CA PHE A 51 1.20 11.29 1.15
C PHE A 51 -0.08 12.10 1.36
N THR A 52 -1.07 11.94 0.46
CA THR A 52 -2.34 12.68 0.53
C THR A 52 -3.09 12.40 1.83
N ILE A 53 -3.16 11.13 2.24
CA ILE A 53 -3.85 10.75 3.47
C ILE A 53 -3.05 11.21 4.70
N SER A 54 -1.73 11.02 4.75
CA SER A 54 -0.90 11.49 5.84
C SER A 54 -1.01 13.01 6.04
N ALA A 55 -0.95 13.79 4.96
CA ALA A 55 -1.15 15.24 5.01
C ALA A 55 -2.56 15.61 5.50
N SER A 56 -3.60 14.90 5.05
CA SER A 56 -4.98 15.13 5.49
C SER A 56 -5.17 14.86 6.99
N VAL A 57 -4.55 13.77 7.49
CA VAL A 57 -4.58 13.40 8.91
C VAL A 57 -3.77 14.40 9.75
N GLU A 58 -2.62 14.86 9.27
CA GLU A 58 -1.84 15.91 9.93
C GLU A 58 -2.65 17.21 10.07
N ILE A 59 -3.29 17.66 8.99
CA ILE A 59 -4.17 18.83 9.00
C ILE A 59 -5.29 18.65 10.03
N ALA A 60 -5.96 17.49 10.04
CA ALA A 60 -7.00 17.19 11.02
C ALA A 60 -6.47 17.20 12.47
N GLY A 61 -5.28 16.65 12.72
CA GLY A 61 -4.64 16.69 14.04
C GLY A 61 -4.25 18.10 14.47
N ARG A 62 -3.80 18.95 13.54
CA ARG A 62 -3.50 20.37 13.80
C ARG A 62 -4.76 21.18 14.11
N LEU A 63 -5.84 20.94 13.37
CA LEU A 63 -7.16 21.55 13.65
C LEU A 63 -7.72 21.15 15.02
N ARG A 64 -7.33 19.98 15.54
CA ARG A 64 -7.64 19.50 16.90
C ARG A 64 -6.70 20.04 17.98
N GLY A 65 -5.88 21.04 17.67
CA GLY A 65 -4.98 21.69 18.63
C GLY A 65 -3.59 21.04 18.75
N GLY A 66 -3.26 20.06 17.91
CA GLY A 66 -1.94 19.47 17.87
C GLY A 66 -0.87 20.44 17.37
N LYS A 67 0.26 20.54 18.09
CA LYS A 67 1.35 21.48 17.81
C LYS A 67 2.69 20.79 17.59
N GLY A 68 3.65 21.50 17.00
CA GLY A 68 5.00 20.99 16.75
C GLY A 68 5.06 19.91 15.66
N MET A 69 6.15 19.14 15.65
CA MET A 69 6.41 18.11 14.65
C MET A 69 5.51 16.87 14.79
N LEU A 70 5.20 16.45 16.02
CA LEU A 70 4.47 15.19 16.29
C LEU A 70 3.24 15.37 17.19
N GLY A 71 2.96 16.57 17.70
CA GLY A 71 1.81 16.78 18.59
C GLY A 71 0.45 16.62 17.91
N TRP A 72 0.40 16.73 16.57
CA TRP A 72 -0.80 16.42 15.78
C TRP A 72 -1.21 14.95 15.86
N VAL A 73 -0.24 14.03 16.00
CA VAL A 73 -0.52 12.59 16.14
C VAL A 73 -1.32 12.35 17.42
N LYS A 74 -0.90 12.92 18.55
CA LYS A 74 -1.60 12.75 19.84
C LYS A 74 -2.99 13.39 19.87
N ALA A 75 -3.22 14.42 19.05
CA ALA A 75 -4.50 15.14 18.98
C ALA A 75 -5.58 14.41 18.15
N LEU A 76 -5.23 13.31 17.47
CA LEU A 76 -6.18 12.49 16.73
C LEU A 76 -7.15 11.75 17.68
N PRO A 77 -8.37 11.41 17.23
CA PRO A 77 -9.38 10.77 18.07
C PRO A 77 -9.08 9.26 18.26
N TRP A 78 -8.05 8.93 19.02
CA TRP A 78 -7.62 7.54 19.25
C TRP A 78 -8.64 6.66 19.98
N HIS A 79 -9.62 7.28 20.65
CA HIS A 79 -10.75 6.57 21.25
C HIS A 79 -11.78 6.10 20.20
N ASN A 80 -11.72 6.60 18.96
CA ASN A 80 -12.60 6.18 17.88
C ASN A 80 -11.98 4.95 17.17
N PRO A 81 -12.68 3.81 17.09
CA PRO A 81 -12.17 2.60 16.45
C PRO A 81 -11.78 2.81 14.98
N MET A 82 -12.42 3.76 14.28
CA MET A 82 -12.09 4.09 12.90
C MET A 82 -10.67 4.67 12.77
N MET A 83 -10.22 5.48 13.73
CA MET A 83 -8.86 6.01 13.75
C MET A 83 -7.82 4.90 13.88
N LEU A 84 -8.08 3.92 14.76
CA LEU A 84 -7.23 2.74 14.94
C LEU A 84 -7.21 1.87 13.70
N ALA A 85 -8.38 1.55 13.13
CA ALA A 85 -8.50 0.72 11.93
C ALA A 85 -7.76 1.33 10.73
N ILE A 86 -7.89 2.63 10.50
CA ILE A 86 -7.17 3.34 9.44
C ILE A 86 -5.66 3.31 9.69
N THR A 87 -5.23 3.60 10.91
CA THR A 87 -3.80 3.63 11.27
C THR A 87 -3.14 2.27 11.06
N PHE A 88 -3.72 1.19 11.59
CA PHE A 88 -3.15 -0.15 11.44
C PHE A 88 -3.14 -0.61 9.98
N SER A 89 -4.20 -0.29 9.23
CA SER A 89 -4.25 -0.55 7.79
C SER A 89 -3.14 0.18 7.02
N PHE A 90 -2.80 1.40 7.44
CA PHE A 90 -1.69 2.17 6.86
C PHE A 90 -0.32 1.59 7.20
N ILE A 91 -0.13 1.12 8.44
CA ILE A 91 1.12 0.44 8.84
C ILE A 91 1.32 -0.83 8.02
N LEU A 92 0.28 -1.65 7.89
CA LEU A 92 0.32 -2.86 7.07
C LEU A 92 0.55 -2.54 5.59
N LEU A 93 -0.04 -1.46 5.07
CA LEU A 93 0.25 -0.96 3.71
C LEU A 93 1.72 -0.60 3.55
N GLY A 94 2.31 0.09 4.52
CA GLY A 94 3.71 0.50 4.46
C GLY A 94 4.66 -0.69 4.41
N ILE A 95 4.53 -1.63 5.35
CA ILE A 95 5.41 -2.80 5.43
C ILE A 95 5.15 -3.74 4.24
N GLY A 96 3.89 -4.04 3.94
CA GLY A 96 3.51 -4.86 2.78
C GLY A 96 3.95 -4.21 1.48
N GLY A 97 3.78 -2.90 1.32
CA GLY A 97 4.18 -2.14 0.13
C GLY A 97 5.68 -2.20 -0.14
N VAL A 98 6.51 -2.06 0.90
CA VAL A 98 7.98 -2.25 0.77
C VAL A 98 8.31 -3.65 0.30
N GLY A 99 7.66 -4.68 0.87
CA GLY A 99 7.80 -6.06 0.40
C GLY A 99 7.43 -6.23 -1.07
N GLY A 100 6.37 -5.55 -1.52
CA GLY A 100 5.93 -5.59 -2.91
C GLY A 100 6.95 -4.96 -3.87
N ILE A 101 7.56 -3.83 -3.47
CA ILE A 101 8.61 -3.18 -4.26
C ILE A 101 9.82 -4.11 -4.45
N ILE A 102 10.17 -4.88 -3.41
CA ILE A 102 11.22 -5.90 -3.50
C ILE A 102 10.82 -7.00 -4.49
N ASN A 103 9.61 -7.54 -4.39
CA ASN A 103 9.11 -8.61 -5.27
C ASN A 103 9.04 -8.20 -6.75
N MET A 104 8.69 -6.94 -7.04
CA MET A 104 8.63 -6.44 -8.43
C MET A 104 9.97 -5.97 -8.98
N SER A 105 11.02 -5.98 -8.15
CA SER A 105 12.39 -5.64 -8.55
C SER A 105 13.10 -6.90 -9.03
N ASN A 106 13.05 -7.16 -10.34
CA ASN A 106 13.58 -8.35 -11.02
C ASN A 106 14.79 -9.02 -10.32
N LEU A 107 15.91 -8.32 -10.12
CA LEU A 107 17.10 -8.89 -9.48
C LEU A 107 16.94 -9.23 -7.99
N LEU A 108 16.14 -8.46 -7.25
CA LEU A 108 15.87 -8.74 -5.84
C LEU A 108 14.90 -9.91 -5.67
N ASP A 109 13.98 -10.10 -6.62
CA ASP A 109 13.00 -11.20 -6.57
C ASP A 109 13.69 -12.56 -6.49
N PHE A 110 14.84 -12.76 -7.16
CA PHE A 110 15.64 -13.99 -7.04
C PHE A 110 15.96 -14.41 -5.59
N THR A 111 16.06 -13.45 -4.67
CA THR A 111 16.38 -13.74 -3.26
C THR A 111 15.18 -14.15 -2.43
N VAL A 112 13.96 -13.86 -2.90
CA VAL A 112 12.71 -14.03 -2.14
C VAL A 112 11.67 -14.90 -2.85
N HIS A 113 11.85 -15.18 -4.13
CA HIS A 113 10.92 -15.95 -4.96
C HIS A 113 10.66 -17.33 -4.35
N ASN A 114 9.39 -17.75 -4.30
CA ASN A 114 8.94 -19.01 -3.68
C ASN A 114 9.36 -19.21 -2.20
N THR A 115 9.68 -18.14 -1.47
CA THR A 115 9.93 -18.20 -0.02
C THR A 115 8.75 -17.67 0.79
N GLN A 116 8.83 -17.79 2.13
CA GLN A 116 7.84 -17.23 3.05
C GLN A 116 7.75 -15.70 3.01
N TRP A 117 8.71 -15.01 2.40
CA TRP A 117 8.64 -13.58 2.14
C TRP A 117 7.40 -13.20 1.31
N ILE A 118 7.12 -13.96 0.25
CA ILE A 118 5.99 -13.71 -0.65
C ILE A 118 4.67 -13.85 0.12
N THR A 119 4.54 -14.93 0.88
CA THR A 119 3.41 -15.14 1.80
C THR A 119 3.29 -13.99 2.80
N GLY A 120 4.38 -13.62 3.48
CA GLY A 120 4.38 -12.50 4.41
C GLY A 120 3.89 -11.18 3.79
N HIS A 121 4.38 -10.85 2.60
CA HIS A 121 3.93 -9.68 1.83
C HIS A 121 2.41 -9.69 1.61
N PHE A 122 1.86 -10.78 1.08
CA PHE A 122 0.43 -10.86 0.78
C PHE A 122 -0.43 -10.84 2.04
N GLN A 123 0.00 -11.47 3.14
CA GLN A 123 -0.72 -11.46 4.41
C GLN A 123 -0.84 -10.04 4.99
N LEU A 124 0.17 -9.18 4.81
CA LEU A 124 0.10 -7.78 5.23
C LEU A 124 -0.94 -6.99 4.41
N ILE A 125 -0.94 -7.18 3.08
CA ILE A 125 -1.91 -6.52 2.19
C ILE A 125 -3.33 -7.04 2.44
N PHE A 126 -3.48 -8.35 2.65
CA PHE A 126 -4.75 -8.98 2.99
C PHE A 126 -5.25 -8.52 4.36
N GLY A 127 -4.40 -8.52 5.38
CA GLY A 127 -4.74 -8.06 6.73
C GLY A 127 -5.24 -6.61 6.73
N ARG A 128 -4.58 -5.72 5.97
CA ARG A 128 -5.07 -4.36 5.73
C ARG A 128 -6.47 -4.35 5.15
N ALA A 129 -6.72 -5.13 4.09
CA ALA A 129 -8.02 -5.18 3.45
C ALA A 129 -9.08 -5.69 4.44
N SER A 130 -8.79 -6.74 5.21
CA SER A 130 -9.70 -7.30 6.20
C SER A 130 -10.09 -6.28 7.28
N ILE A 131 -9.12 -5.53 7.83
CA ILE A 131 -9.41 -4.46 8.80
C ILE A 131 -10.35 -3.41 8.21
N MET A 132 -10.11 -2.99 6.97
CA MET A 132 -10.96 -2.03 6.27
C MET A 132 -12.38 -2.54 6.04
N HIS A 133 -12.54 -3.81 5.66
CA HIS A 133 -13.87 -4.40 5.51
C HIS A 133 -14.61 -4.48 6.85
N CYS A 134 -13.94 -4.88 7.94
CA CYS A 134 -14.54 -4.95 9.26
C CYS A 134 -15.00 -3.57 9.77
N ILE A 135 -14.19 -2.51 9.60
CA ILE A 135 -14.58 -1.17 10.08
C ILE A 135 -15.71 -0.57 9.23
N ILE A 136 -15.73 -0.84 7.92
CA ILE A 136 -16.86 -0.45 7.05
C ILE A 136 -18.13 -1.19 7.49
N ALA A 137 -18.06 -2.50 7.77
CA ALA A 137 -19.21 -3.25 8.26
C ALA A 137 -19.70 -2.71 9.62
N TYR A 138 -18.78 -2.37 10.52
CA TYR A 138 -19.09 -1.75 11.81
C TYR A 138 -19.80 -0.39 11.67
N ASP A 139 -19.42 0.40 10.66
CA ASP A 139 -20.00 1.72 10.36
C ASP A 139 -21.26 1.66 9.48
N LEU A 140 -21.65 0.48 8.98
CA LEU A 140 -22.85 0.30 8.16
C LEU A 140 -23.95 -0.51 8.86
N TRP A 141 -23.63 -1.22 9.94
CA TRP A 141 -24.56 -2.10 10.65
C TRP A 141 -24.48 -1.88 12.17
N PRO A 142 -25.60 -1.65 12.91
CA PRO A 142 -27.01 -1.77 12.51
C PRO A 142 -27.68 -0.40 12.33
N HIS A 143 -27.11 0.47 11.49
CA HIS A 143 -27.64 1.82 11.28
C HIS A 143 -29.10 1.84 10.85
#